data_AF-A0A2A4VJC6-F1
#
_entry.id   AF-A0A2A4VJC6-F1
#
_cell.length_a   1.000
_cell.length_b   1.000
_cell.length_c   1.000
_cell.angle_alpha   90.00
_cell.angle_beta   90.00
_cell.angle_gamma   90.00
#
_symmetry.space_group_name_H-M   'P 1'
#
loop_
_entity.id
_entity.type
_entity.pdbx_description
1 polymer ?
#
loop_
_entity_poly.entity_id
_entity_poly.type
_entity_poly.pdbx_seq_one_letter_code
_entity_poly.pdbx_strand_id
1 'polypeptide(L)'
;MFITHDEFKPTNIKYGFYTKKIPESKHRYMQHQENHENNNKLISNIFGTEKIAVVEQKHTNKVIYTKDYNGYCIADGQVTDKPGIALGVLTADCVPILLMDSDAAIVASVHAGWKGARSSITDEAIEQMKSLGAKKITAIIGPCIKQHSYEVDNDFYDNFMQESEIHKELFIPSITQNRHMFDLPKYVKTKLAIAGIDNILDINRNTYEDEEKSHKSSNVFKRGLAMLFFGFLAGFARVGITLIAIFQFIALLINEKPNKPLQEFGASLNDYIFQINEFLTVNTEKYPFPLSSWPTASNRHFE
;
A
#
# COMPACT_ATOMS: atom_id res chain seq x y z
N MET A 1 -3.63 -5.62 -9.25
CA MET A 1 -3.12 -6.65 -10.17
C MET A 1 -3.36 -8.00 -9.50
N PHE A 2 -3.80 -9.02 -10.24
CA PHE A 2 -4.00 -10.36 -9.70
C PHE A 2 -2.78 -11.22 -10.07
N ILE A 3 -2.19 -11.91 -9.09
CA ILE A 3 -0.91 -12.60 -9.22
C ILE A 3 -1.10 -14.06 -8.79
N THR A 4 -0.62 -14.98 -9.61
CA THR A 4 -0.50 -16.41 -9.29
C THR A 4 0.96 -16.82 -9.39
N HIS A 5 1.29 -18.03 -8.93
CA HIS A 5 2.62 -18.59 -9.16
C HIS A 5 2.68 -19.13 -10.58
N ASP A 6 3.77 -18.88 -11.32
CA ASP A 6 3.83 -19.19 -12.75
C ASP A 6 3.80 -20.70 -13.05
N GLU A 7 4.37 -21.49 -12.15
CA GLU A 7 4.55 -22.94 -12.34
C GLU A 7 3.40 -23.78 -11.74
N PHE A 8 2.59 -23.21 -10.84
CA PHE A 8 1.58 -23.98 -10.12
C PHE A 8 0.19 -23.70 -10.70
N LYS A 9 -0.34 -24.68 -11.43
CA LYS A 9 -1.60 -24.57 -12.18
C LYS A 9 -2.55 -25.72 -11.80
N PRO A 10 -3.19 -25.67 -10.63
CA PRO A 10 -4.15 -26.68 -10.21
C PRO A 10 -5.37 -26.63 -11.14
N THR A 11 -5.98 -27.79 -11.41
CA THR A 11 -7.07 -27.91 -12.39
C THR A 11 -8.45 -27.60 -11.80
N ASN A 12 -8.63 -27.78 -10.49
CA ASN A 12 -9.91 -27.68 -9.80
C ASN A 12 -9.95 -26.59 -8.70
N ILE A 13 -8.86 -25.85 -8.51
CA ILE A 13 -8.75 -24.79 -7.50
C ILE A 13 -8.37 -23.50 -8.20
N LYS A 14 -9.07 -22.41 -7.88
CA LYS A 14 -8.63 -21.06 -8.23
C LYS A 14 -7.97 -20.44 -7.02
N TYR A 15 -6.88 -19.73 -7.23
CA TYR A 15 -6.15 -19.04 -6.17
C TYR A 15 -5.46 -17.80 -6.74
N GLY A 16 -5.02 -16.91 -5.87
CA GLY A 16 -4.11 -15.83 -6.24
C GLY A 16 -4.08 -14.70 -5.22
N PHE A 17 -3.16 -13.79 -5.43
CA PHE A 17 -2.90 -12.64 -4.57
C PHE A 17 -3.32 -11.36 -5.30
N TYR A 18 -4.16 -10.58 -4.64
CA TYR A 18 -4.61 -9.29 -5.17
C TYR A 18 -3.75 -8.17 -4.59
N THR A 19 -3.07 -7.44 -5.47
CA THR A 19 -2.34 -6.21 -5.11
C THR A 19 -3.15 -5.00 -5.53
N LYS A 20 -3.25 -4.00 -4.66
CA LYS A 20 -3.96 -2.76 -4.96
C LYS A 20 -3.17 -2.00 -6.03
N LYS A 21 -3.79 -1.71 -7.19
CA LYS A 21 -3.39 -0.54 -7.96
C LYS A 21 -3.98 0.65 -7.20
N ILE A 22 -3.15 1.49 -6.61
CA ILE A 22 -3.64 2.68 -5.90
C ILE A 22 -4.38 3.54 -6.94
N PRO A 23 -5.70 3.81 -6.78
CA PRO A 23 -6.41 4.71 -7.70
C PRO A 23 -5.85 6.14 -7.57
N GLU A 24 -5.74 6.84 -8.69
CA GLU A 24 -5.05 8.13 -8.80
C GLU A 24 -5.73 9.31 -8.08
N SER A 25 -6.93 9.18 -7.54
CA SER A 25 -7.74 10.32 -7.08
C SER A 25 -7.89 10.46 -5.55
N LYS A 26 -7.56 11.66 -5.08
CA LYS A 26 -7.71 12.23 -3.73
C LYS A 26 -9.09 11.90 -3.10
N HIS A 27 -9.09 11.22 -1.95
CA HIS A 27 -9.81 11.60 -0.71
C HIS A 27 -9.84 10.40 0.25
N ARG A 28 -9.05 10.48 1.33
CA ARG A 28 -8.66 9.35 2.18
C ARG A 28 -9.73 8.84 3.16
N TYR A 29 -10.91 9.47 3.25
CA TYR A 29 -11.89 9.14 4.31
C TYR A 29 -13.30 8.77 3.85
N MET A 30 -13.72 9.04 2.61
CA MET A 30 -15.04 8.60 2.10
C MET A 30 -14.99 7.41 1.13
N GLN A 31 -13.79 6.95 0.75
CA GLN A 31 -13.60 5.89 -0.26
C GLN A 31 -13.47 4.47 0.33
N HIS A 32 -13.55 4.27 1.64
CA HIS A 32 -13.37 2.92 2.20
C HIS A 32 -14.48 1.98 1.73
N GLN A 33 -15.75 2.33 1.89
CA GLN A 33 -16.88 1.46 1.51
C GLN A 33 -16.99 1.22 0.00
N GLU A 34 -16.86 2.28 -0.81
CA GLU A 34 -16.97 2.19 -2.28
C GLU A 34 -15.82 1.38 -2.91
N ASN A 35 -14.62 1.43 -2.33
CA ASN A 35 -13.50 0.58 -2.75
C ASN A 35 -13.67 -0.88 -2.31
N HIS A 36 -14.29 -1.15 -1.15
CA HIS A 36 -14.55 -2.53 -0.71
C HIS A 36 -15.54 -3.23 -1.63
N GLU A 37 -16.63 -2.57 -2.01
CA GLU A 37 -17.61 -3.14 -2.94
C GLU A 37 -17.03 -3.40 -4.34
N ASN A 38 -16.25 -2.46 -4.88
CA ASN A 38 -15.62 -2.62 -6.19
C ASN A 38 -14.55 -3.72 -6.19
N ASN A 39 -13.77 -3.85 -5.11
CA ASN A 39 -12.81 -4.96 -4.98
C ASN A 39 -13.52 -6.30 -4.83
N ASN A 40 -14.61 -6.38 -4.07
CA ASN A 40 -15.38 -7.63 -3.91
C ASN A 40 -16.02 -8.07 -5.22
N LYS A 41 -16.55 -7.16 -6.04
CA LYS A 41 -17.04 -7.47 -7.39
C LYS A 41 -15.93 -8.00 -8.30
N LEU A 42 -14.74 -7.39 -8.27
CA LEU A 42 -13.60 -7.86 -9.05
C LEU A 42 -13.15 -9.26 -8.63
N ILE A 43 -13.01 -9.49 -7.32
CA ILE A 43 -12.64 -10.81 -6.76
C ILE A 43 -13.72 -11.83 -7.13
N SER A 44 -15.00 -11.48 -6.98
CA SER A 44 -16.12 -12.34 -7.36
C SER A 44 -16.04 -12.76 -8.83
N ASN A 45 -15.76 -11.83 -9.74
CA ASN A 45 -15.58 -12.14 -11.16
C ASN A 45 -14.39 -13.06 -11.44
N ILE A 46 -13.25 -12.86 -10.77
CA ILE A 46 -12.05 -13.70 -10.94
C ILE A 46 -12.32 -15.13 -10.49
N PHE A 47 -12.89 -15.28 -9.29
CA PHE A 47 -13.13 -16.60 -8.71
C PHE A 47 -14.41 -17.25 -9.26
N GLY A 48 -15.34 -16.47 -9.81
CA GLY A 48 -16.65 -16.92 -10.29
C GLY A 48 -17.61 -17.24 -9.15
N THR A 49 -17.50 -16.53 -8.03
CA THR A 49 -18.37 -16.71 -6.86
C THR A 49 -18.56 -15.42 -6.07
N GLU A 50 -19.79 -15.17 -5.63
CA GLU A 50 -20.11 -14.07 -4.71
C GLU A 50 -19.85 -14.45 -3.24
N LYS A 51 -19.57 -15.72 -2.96
CA LYS A 51 -19.34 -16.23 -1.60
C LYS A 51 -17.88 -16.05 -1.20
N ILE A 52 -17.52 -14.83 -0.81
CA ILE A 52 -16.17 -14.47 -0.36
C ILE A 52 -16.16 -14.40 1.17
N ALA A 53 -15.46 -15.33 1.81
CA ALA A 53 -15.31 -15.41 3.26
C ALA A 53 -14.02 -14.71 3.72
N VAL A 54 -14.16 -13.68 4.56
CA VAL A 54 -13.05 -12.96 5.20
C VAL A 54 -13.23 -12.96 6.71
N VAL A 55 -12.13 -12.91 7.45
CA VAL A 55 -12.09 -12.95 8.92
C VAL A 55 -11.59 -11.65 9.51
N GLU A 56 -11.94 -11.39 10.78
CA GLU A 56 -11.32 -10.32 11.55
C GLU A 56 -9.98 -10.81 12.12
N GLN A 57 -8.89 -10.37 11.48
CA GLN A 57 -7.53 -10.76 11.82
C GLN A 57 -7.03 -10.00 13.05
N LYS A 58 -6.48 -10.73 14.03
CA LYS A 58 -5.91 -10.16 15.27
C LYS A 58 -4.48 -10.62 15.56
N HIS A 59 -3.79 -11.13 14.54
CA HIS A 59 -2.43 -11.69 14.65
C HIS A 59 -2.35 -12.84 15.67
N THR A 60 -3.42 -13.62 15.75
CA THR A 60 -3.54 -14.84 16.56
C THR A 60 -3.07 -16.06 15.78
N ASN A 61 -3.12 -17.23 16.41
CA ASN A 61 -2.95 -18.53 15.75
C ASN A 61 -4.29 -19.24 15.44
N LYS A 62 -5.41 -18.54 15.53
CA LYS A 62 -6.72 -19.16 15.37
C LYS A 62 -7.05 -19.37 13.89
N VAL A 63 -7.31 -20.62 13.53
CA VAL A 63 -7.83 -21.01 12.22
C VAL A 63 -9.26 -21.53 12.38
N ILE A 64 -10.14 -21.21 11.45
CA ILE A 64 -11.53 -21.70 11.48
C ILE A 64 -11.86 -22.53 10.25
N TYR A 65 -12.77 -23.48 10.43
CA TYR A 65 -13.40 -24.18 9.31
C TYR A 65 -14.61 -23.39 8.79
N THR A 66 -14.52 -22.96 7.53
CA THR A 66 -15.50 -22.10 6.87
C THR A 66 -16.48 -22.97 6.07
N LYS A 67 -17.69 -23.14 6.62
CA LYS A 67 -18.81 -23.85 5.95
C LYS A 67 -19.67 -22.93 5.08
N ASP A 68 -19.66 -21.64 5.38
CA ASP A 68 -20.40 -20.59 4.67
C ASP A 68 -19.63 -19.26 4.74
N TYR A 69 -19.95 -18.31 3.86
CA TYR A 69 -19.24 -17.02 3.74
C TYR A 69 -19.78 -15.93 4.67
N ASN A 70 -20.95 -16.15 5.28
CA ASN A 70 -21.62 -15.19 6.15
C ASN A 70 -21.23 -15.45 7.62
N GLY A 71 -20.42 -14.56 8.18
CA GLY A 71 -20.14 -14.60 9.62
C GLY A 71 -19.04 -13.66 10.04
N TYR A 72 -19.27 -12.96 11.16
CA TYR A 72 -18.21 -12.26 11.87
C TYR A 72 -17.46 -13.28 12.72
N CYS A 73 -16.19 -13.53 12.40
CA CYS A 73 -15.34 -14.40 13.20
C CYS A 73 -13.93 -13.82 13.34
N ILE A 74 -13.44 -13.74 14.57
CA ILE A 74 -12.04 -13.44 14.84
C ILE A 74 -11.23 -14.70 14.56
N ALA A 75 -10.34 -14.61 13.57
CA ALA A 75 -9.40 -15.64 13.17
C ALA A 75 -8.33 -15.03 12.26
N ASP A 76 -7.19 -15.70 12.15
CA ASP A 76 -6.10 -15.33 11.25
C ASP A 76 -5.89 -16.39 10.16
N GLY A 77 -6.66 -17.48 10.18
CA GLY A 77 -6.71 -18.46 9.10
C GLY A 77 -8.11 -19.02 8.89
N GLN A 78 -8.36 -19.51 7.68
CA GLN A 78 -9.58 -20.21 7.31
C GLN A 78 -9.24 -21.45 6.50
N VAL A 79 -10.01 -22.54 6.67
CA VAL A 79 -9.94 -23.77 5.88
C VAL A 79 -11.33 -24.11 5.36
N THR A 80 -11.44 -24.63 4.14
CA THR A 80 -12.71 -25.17 3.62
C THR A 80 -12.49 -26.33 2.65
N ASP A 81 -13.46 -27.25 2.64
CA ASP A 81 -13.65 -28.32 1.65
C ASP A 81 -14.92 -28.06 0.81
N LYS A 82 -15.55 -26.88 0.96
CA LYS A 82 -16.83 -26.55 0.31
C LYS A 82 -16.58 -25.84 -1.02
N PRO A 83 -17.07 -26.40 -2.14
CA PRO A 83 -16.91 -25.76 -3.45
C PRO A 83 -17.71 -24.45 -3.51
N GLY A 84 -17.20 -23.50 -4.29
CA GLY A 84 -17.85 -22.22 -4.52
C GLY A 84 -17.67 -21.20 -3.39
N ILE A 85 -16.87 -21.47 -2.36
CA ILE A 85 -16.47 -20.48 -1.34
C ILE A 85 -15.04 -20.03 -1.60
N ALA A 86 -14.82 -18.72 -1.74
CA ALA A 86 -13.50 -18.13 -1.81
C ALA A 86 -13.06 -17.69 -0.40
N LEU A 87 -11.92 -18.19 0.07
CA LEU A 87 -11.33 -17.76 1.35
C LEU A 87 -10.37 -16.59 1.11
N GLY A 88 -10.44 -15.58 1.95
CA GLY A 88 -9.57 -14.41 1.89
C GLY A 88 -8.98 -14.03 3.25
N VAL A 89 -7.74 -13.56 3.21
CA VAL A 89 -7.09 -12.80 4.27
C VAL A 89 -6.53 -11.50 3.69
N LEU A 90 -6.49 -10.46 4.50
CA LEU A 90 -5.97 -9.15 4.12
C LEU A 90 -4.57 -9.00 4.71
N THR A 91 -3.63 -8.49 3.91
CA THR A 91 -2.25 -8.28 4.38
C THR A 91 -1.72 -6.93 3.92
N ALA A 92 -0.87 -6.35 4.76
CA ALA A 92 0.07 -5.31 4.43
C ALA A 92 1.34 -5.69 5.22
N ASP A 93 2.38 -6.11 4.51
CA ASP A 93 3.66 -6.63 5.02
C ASP A 93 3.68 -8.03 5.65
N CYS A 94 2.64 -8.43 6.39
CA CYS A 94 2.53 -9.80 6.92
C CYS A 94 2.46 -10.84 5.79
N VAL A 95 2.77 -12.10 6.08
CA VAL A 95 2.86 -13.16 5.06
C VAL A 95 1.49 -13.78 4.80
N PRO A 96 0.86 -13.56 3.62
CA PRO A 96 -0.29 -14.36 3.21
C PRO A 96 0.19 -15.73 2.72
N ILE A 97 -0.43 -16.79 3.22
CA ILE A 97 -0.13 -18.18 2.82
C ILE A 97 -1.42 -18.80 2.30
N LEU A 98 -1.36 -19.34 1.08
CA LEU A 98 -2.42 -20.17 0.53
C LEU A 98 -1.97 -21.62 0.60
N LEU A 99 -2.73 -22.46 1.29
CA LEU A 99 -2.47 -23.89 1.38
C LEU A 99 -3.55 -24.62 0.58
N MET A 100 -3.16 -25.67 -0.13
CA MET A 100 -4.15 -26.46 -0.87
C MET A 100 -3.72 -27.90 -1.12
N ASP A 101 -4.69 -28.79 -1.04
CA ASP A 101 -4.61 -30.14 -1.58
C ASP A 101 -5.58 -30.22 -2.76
N SER A 102 -5.03 -30.32 -3.98
CA SER A 102 -5.83 -30.38 -5.21
C SER A 102 -6.58 -31.69 -5.36
N ASP A 103 -6.03 -32.81 -4.87
CA ASP A 103 -6.68 -34.13 -4.98
C ASP A 103 -7.91 -34.18 -4.05
N ALA A 104 -7.79 -33.63 -2.84
CA ALA A 104 -8.87 -33.59 -1.84
C ALA A 104 -9.83 -32.40 -1.99
N ALA A 105 -9.51 -31.42 -2.83
CA ALA A 105 -10.24 -30.15 -2.99
C ALA A 105 -10.38 -29.37 -1.67
N ILE A 106 -9.33 -29.38 -0.85
CA ILE A 106 -9.27 -28.65 0.44
C ILE A 106 -8.33 -27.47 0.29
N VAL A 107 -8.79 -26.29 0.70
CA VAL A 107 -8.02 -25.05 0.62
C VAL A 107 -8.00 -24.33 1.95
N ALA A 108 -6.92 -23.58 2.20
CA ALA A 108 -6.80 -22.66 3.31
C ALA A 108 -6.22 -21.33 2.87
N SER A 109 -6.63 -20.27 3.57
CA SER A 109 -6.06 -18.92 3.45
C SER A 109 -5.63 -18.47 4.84
N VAL A 110 -4.35 -18.13 5.00
CA VAL A 110 -3.73 -17.89 6.30
C VAL A 110 -2.96 -16.57 6.29
N HIS A 111 -3.15 -15.78 7.33
CA HIS A 111 -2.41 -14.58 7.64
C HIS A 111 -1.34 -14.88 8.70
N ALA A 112 -0.08 -14.86 8.28
CA ALA A 112 1.07 -15.09 9.15
C ALA A 112 1.89 -13.81 9.32
N GLY A 113 1.47 -12.96 10.26
CA GLY A 113 2.38 -11.99 10.87
C GLY A 113 3.37 -12.68 11.81
N TRP A 114 4.42 -11.99 12.24
CA TRP A 114 5.46 -12.59 13.11
C TRP A 114 4.89 -13.22 14.39
N LYS A 115 3.87 -12.60 15.01
CA LYS A 115 3.18 -13.15 16.19
C LYS A 115 2.45 -14.45 15.87
N GLY A 116 1.62 -14.46 14.83
CA GLY A 116 0.88 -15.64 14.41
C GLY A 116 1.79 -16.79 13.99
N ALA A 117 2.85 -16.49 13.24
CA ALA A 117 3.86 -17.47 12.84
C ALA A 117 4.57 -18.09 14.05
N ARG A 118 4.96 -17.25 15.03
CA ARG A 118 5.55 -17.70 16.30
C ARG A 118 4.58 -18.53 17.13
N SER A 119 3.30 -18.20 17.10
CA SER A 119 2.22 -18.96 17.75
C SER A 119 1.70 -20.14 16.91
N SER A 120 2.43 -20.56 15.87
CA SER A 120 2.12 -21.78 15.07
C SER A 120 0.80 -21.73 14.28
N ILE A 121 0.41 -20.57 13.74
CA ILE A 121 -0.76 -20.44 12.84
C ILE A 121 -0.69 -21.39 11.62
N THR A 122 0.51 -21.64 11.10
CA THR A 122 0.75 -22.55 9.97
C THR A 122 0.40 -23.98 10.34
N ASP A 123 0.85 -24.42 11.52
CA ASP A 123 0.71 -25.77 12.03
C ASP A 123 -0.78 -26.06 12.26
N GLU A 124 -1.50 -25.12 12.90
CA GLU A 124 -2.95 -25.20 13.11
C GLU A 124 -3.72 -25.33 11.78
N ALA A 125 -3.37 -24.55 10.75
CA ALA A 125 -4.04 -24.62 9.45
C ALA A 125 -3.80 -25.97 8.77
N ILE A 126 -2.57 -26.48 8.84
CA ILE A 126 -2.20 -27.78 8.26
C ILE A 126 -2.92 -28.92 8.98
N GLU A 127 -2.99 -28.89 10.31
CA GLU A 127 -3.71 -29.90 11.10
C GLU A 127 -5.20 -29.91 10.77
N GLN A 128 -5.84 -28.74 10.66
CA GLN A 128 -7.24 -28.66 10.24
C GLN A 128 -7.44 -29.21 8.83
N MET A 129 -6.58 -28.89 7.86
CA MET A 129 -6.65 -29.46 6.52
C MET A 129 -6.49 -30.99 6.53
N LYS A 130 -5.52 -31.52 7.30
CA LYS A 130 -5.31 -32.97 7.46
C LYS A 130 -6.54 -33.65 8.07
N SER A 131 -7.19 -33.01 9.05
CA SER A 131 -8.43 -33.51 9.67
C SER A 131 -9.60 -33.65 8.68
N LEU A 132 -9.61 -32.81 7.63
CA LEU A 132 -10.58 -32.86 6.53
C LEU A 132 -10.18 -33.87 5.44
N GLY A 133 -9.00 -34.49 5.53
CA GLY A 133 -8.53 -35.52 4.61
C GLY A 133 -7.42 -35.08 3.65
N ALA A 134 -6.86 -33.87 3.81
CA ALA A 134 -5.72 -33.44 3.01
C ALA A 134 -4.48 -34.30 3.28
N LYS A 135 -3.74 -34.64 2.22
CA LYS A 135 -2.54 -35.49 2.24
C LYS A 135 -1.36 -34.84 1.52
N LYS A 136 -1.59 -34.16 0.40
CA LYS A 136 -0.56 -33.55 -0.45
C LYS A 136 -0.77 -32.04 -0.50
N ILE A 137 -0.45 -31.39 0.62
CA ILE A 137 -0.62 -29.95 0.75
C ILE A 137 0.54 -29.23 0.05
N THR A 138 0.18 -28.34 -0.88
CA THR A 138 1.10 -27.33 -1.43
C THR A 138 0.88 -26.01 -0.70
N ALA A 139 1.96 -25.36 -0.27
CA ALA A 139 1.94 -24.03 0.30
C ALA A 139 2.45 -23.00 -0.71
N ILE A 140 1.76 -21.87 -0.80
CA ILE A 140 2.15 -20.74 -1.65
C ILE A 140 2.22 -19.49 -0.78
N ILE A 141 3.44 -18.98 -0.61
CA ILE A 141 3.75 -17.74 0.07
C ILE A 141 3.52 -16.58 -0.90
N GLY A 142 2.66 -15.64 -0.53
CA GLY A 142 2.37 -14.46 -1.34
C GLY A 142 3.29 -13.27 -1.10
N PRO A 143 2.99 -12.12 -1.74
CA PRO A 143 3.73 -10.88 -1.52
C PRO A 143 3.71 -10.47 -0.05
N CYS A 144 4.88 -10.16 0.49
CA CYS A 144 5.08 -9.77 1.88
C CYS A 144 6.38 -8.97 2.03
N ILE A 145 6.62 -8.43 3.22
CA ILE A 145 7.86 -7.70 3.49
C ILE A 145 9.05 -8.65 3.45
N LYS A 146 10.14 -8.24 2.80
CA LYS A 146 11.38 -9.03 2.69
C LYS A 146 12.42 -8.56 3.71
N GLN A 147 13.41 -9.41 3.99
CA GLN A 147 14.39 -9.19 5.07
C GLN A 147 15.03 -7.80 5.01
N HIS A 148 15.50 -7.35 3.85
CA HIS A 148 16.16 -6.06 3.68
C HIS A 148 15.24 -4.83 3.83
N SER A 149 13.93 -5.04 4.00
CA SER A 149 12.96 -3.97 4.28
C SER A 149 12.33 -4.09 5.67
N TYR A 150 12.58 -5.16 6.43
CA TYR A 150 11.94 -5.40 7.71
C TYR A 150 12.89 -5.20 8.90
N GLU A 151 13.06 -3.96 9.33
CA GLU A 151 13.88 -3.62 10.50
C GLU A 151 13.10 -3.83 11.82
N VAL A 152 13.74 -4.45 12.81
CA VAL A 152 13.20 -4.73 14.15
C VAL A 152 14.18 -4.28 15.24
N ASP A 153 13.69 -4.07 16.46
CA ASP A 153 14.50 -3.72 17.62
C ASP A 153 15.28 -4.91 18.21
N ASN A 154 16.19 -4.58 19.12
CA ASN A 154 16.99 -5.56 19.82
C ASN A 154 16.13 -6.47 20.72
N ASP A 155 15.07 -5.93 21.34
CA ASP A 155 14.16 -6.72 22.18
C ASP A 155 13.47 -7.81 21.35
N PHE A 156 13.03 -7.50 20.13
CA PHE A 156 12.51 -8.49 19.20
C PHE A 156 13.54 -9.59 18.90
N TYR A 157 14.77 -9.20 18.56
CA TYR A 157 15.86 -10.14 18.27
C TYR A 157 16.15 -11.05 19.47
N ASP A 158 16.32 -10.48 20.66
CA ASP A 158 16.61 -11.22 21.89
C ASP A 158 15.49 -12.22 22.22
N ASN A 159 14.24 -11.81 22.04
CA ASN A 159 13.09 -12.69 22.24
C ASN A 159 13.06 -13.90 21.29
N PHE A 160 13.62 -13.81 20.09
CA PHE A 160 13.77 -14.95 19.17
C PHE A 160 14.98 -15.82 19.52
N MET A 161 16.09 -15.21 19.96
CA MET A 161 17.29 -15.95 20.38
C MET A 161 17.06 -16.77 21.65
N GLN A 162 16.23 -16.29 22.57
CA GLN A 162 15.84 -17.03 23.78
C GLN A 162 15.07 -18.32 23.48
N GLU A 163 14.36 -18.39 22.35
CA GLU A 163 13.61 -19.60 21.96
C GLU A 163 14.52 -20.66 21.34
N SER A 164 15.42 -20.24 20.45
CA SER A 164 16.35 -21.15 19.79
C SER A 164 17.45 -20.41 19.04
N GLU A 165 18.69 -20.90 19.12
CA GLU A 165 19.82 -20.38 18.35
C GLU A 165 19.64 -20.53 16.83
N ILE A 166 18.79 -21.47 16.37
CA ILE A 166 18.52 -21.66 14.94
C ILE A 166 17.89 -20.43 14.30
N HIS A 167 17.20 -19.59 15.10
CA HIS A 167 16.60 -18.36 14.63
C HIS A 167 17.64 -17.31 14.21
N LYS A 168 18.92 -17.46 14.59
CA LYS A 168 19.99 -16.51 14.23
C LYS A 168 20.09 -16.31 12.73
N GLU A 169 19.83 -17.35 11.93
CA GLU A 169 19.86 -17.26 10.47
C GLU A 169 18.72 -16.44 9.84
N LEU A 170 17.75 -16.01 10.63
CA LEU A 170 16.65 -15.14 10.21
C LEU A 170 17.02 -13.65 10.28
N PHE A 171 18.15 -13.32 10.89
CA PHE A 171 18.55 -11.94 11.15
C PHE A 171 19.87 -11.59 10.45
N ILE A 172 19.93 -10.37 9.92
CA ILE A 172 21.18 -9.73 9.51
C ILE A 172 21.30 -8.35 10.19
N PRO A 173 22.51 -7.79 10.32
CA PRO A 173 22.70 -6.47 10.92
C PRO A 173 21.94 -5.38 10.15
N SER A 174 21.33 -4.43 10.87
CA SER A 174 20.84 -3.20 10.26
C SER A 174 21.95 -2.14 10.16
N ILE A 175 21.76 -1.16 9.27
CA ILE A 175 22.52 0.09 9.25
C ILE A 175 22.27 0.93 10.51
N THR A 176 21.11 0.77 11.14
CA THR A 176 20.74 1.48 12.37
C THR A 176 21.33 0.75 13.56
N GLN A 177 22.02 1.48 14.44
CA GLN A 177 22.60 0.90 15.65
C GLN A 177 21.52 0.26 16.53
N ASN A 178 21.81 -0.93 17.09
CA ASN A 178 20.91 -1.73 17.93
C ASN A 178 19.60 -2.15 17.25
N ARG A 179 19.61 -2.30 15.92
CA ARG A 179 18.51 -2.82 15.11
C ARG A 179 18.97 -3.99 14.25
N HIS A 180 18.03 -4.84 13.85
CA HIS A 180 18.28 -6.02 13.02
C HIS A 180 17.28 -6.10 11.88
N MET A 181 17.64 -6.75 10.79
CA MET A 181 16.75 -6.99 9.66
C MET A 181 16.22 -8.42 9.72
N PHE A 182 14.90 -8.61 9.76
CA PHE A 182 14.27 -9.91 10.03
C PHE A 182 13.64 -10.54 8.78
N ASP A 183 13.98 -11.80 8.51
CA ASP A 183 13.44 -12.58 7.40
C ASP A 183 12.17 -13.34 7.81
N LEU A 184 11.05 -12.61 7.85
CA LEU A 184 9.73 -13.18 8.12
C LEU A 184 9.32 -14.27 7.10
N PRO A 185 9.50 -14.09 5.78
CA PRO A 185 9.19 -15.14 4.81
C PRO A 185 10.01 -16.43 5.03
N LYS A 186 11.31 -16.33 5.32
CA LYS A 186 12.15 -17.49 5.66
C LYS A 186 11.67 -18.15 6.94
N TYR A 187 11.29 -17.37 7.96
CA TYR A 187 10.74 -17.94 9.19
C TYR A 187 9.48 -18.78 8.95
N VAL A 188 8.53 -18.22 8.18
CA VAL A 188 7.30 -18.93 7.78
C VAL A 188 7.62 -20.17 6.94
N LYS A 189 8.55 -20.08 5.99
CA LYS A 189 8.99 -21.21 5.17
C LYS A 189 9.57 -22.35 6.00
N THR A 190 10.39 -22.03 7.00
CA THR A 190 10.93 -23.01 7.95
C THR A 190 9.82 -23.67 8.76
N LYS A 191 8.84 -22.90 9.25
CA LYS A 191 7.69 -23.45 9.98
C LYS A 191 6.84 -24.40 9.14
N LEU A 192 6.58 -24.05 7.87
CA LEU A 192 5.88 -24.93 6.92
C LEU A 192 6.65 -26.23 6.67
N ALA A 193 7.97 -26.15 6.48
CA ALA A 193 8.82 -27.33 6.26
C ALA A 193 8.82 -28.26 7.49
N ILE A 194 8.94 -27.69 8.70
CA ILE A 194 8.88 -28.46 9.96
C ILE A 194 7.51 -29.14 10.13
N ALA A 195 6.41 -28.48 9.69
CA ALA A 195 5.07 -29.06 9.70
C ALA A 195 4.84 -30.16 8.64
N GLY A 196 5.88 -30.52 7.88
CA GLY A 196 5.87 -31.59 6.89
C GLY A 196 5.30 -31.18 5.53
N ILE A 197 5.39 -29.90 5.17
CA ILE A 197 5.05 -29.43 3.82
C ILE A 197 6.28 -29.51 2.92
N ASP A 198 6.24 -30.43 1.96
CA ASP A 198 7.36 -30.64 1.03
C ASP A 198 7.36 -29.61 -0.13
N ASN A 199 6.18 -29.19 -0.58
CA ASN A 199 6.04 -28.28 -1.72
C ASN A 199 5.69 -26.86 -1.25
N ILE A 200 6.71 -26.01 -1.12
CA ILE A 200 6.57 -24.61 -0.69
C ILE A 200 7.04 -23.66 -1.79
N LEU A 201 6.10 -22.93 -2.37
CA LEU A 201 6.31 -21.94 -3.43
C LEU A 201 6.28 -20.52 -2.84
N ASP A 202 7.01 -19.58 -3.46
CA ASP A 202 7.03 -18.17 -3.05
C ASP A 202 6.88 -17.28 -4.29
N ILE A 203 5.93 -16.36 -4.27
CA ILE A 203 5.72 -15.35 -5.32
C ILE A 203 6.92 -14.40 -5.45
N ASN A 204 7.75 -14.32 -4.40
CA ASN A 204 8.98 -13.56 -4.32
C ASN A 204 8.81 -12.07 -4.67
N ARG A 205 7.81 -11.42 -4.08
CA ARG A 205 7.58 -9.98 -4.18
C ARG A 205 7.64 -9.28 -2.83
N ASN A 206 8.27 -8.11 -2.82
CA ASN A 206 8.42 -7.26 -1.63
C ASN A 206 7.34 -6.18 -1.61
N THR A 207 6.45 -6.22 -0.60
CA THR A 207 5.36 -5.24 -0.46
C THR A 207 5.88 -3.82 -0.25
N TYR A 208 6.97 -3.65 0.52
CA TYR A 208 7.52 -2.34 0.84
C TYR A 208 8.02 -1.60 -0.41
N GLU A 209 8.83 -2.26 -1.23
CA GLU A 209 9.35 -1.66 -2.47
C GLU A 209 8.26 -1.41 -3.51
N ASP A 210 7.28 -2.30 -3.62
CA ASP A 210 6.16 -2.14 -4.54
C ASP A 210 5.33 -0.92 -4.16
N GLU A 211 5.11 -0.68 -2.86
CA GLU A 211 4.47 0.54 -2.35
C GLU A 211 5.32 1.79 -2.60
N GLU A 212 6.62 1.75 -2.33
CA GLU A 212 7.51 2.90 -2.53
C GLU A 212 7.56 3.33 -4.02
N LYS A 213 7.70 2.37 -4.94
CA LYS A 213 7.66 2.60 -6.39
C LYS A 213 6.31 3.20 -6.82
N SER A 214 5.21 2.68 -6.28
CA SER A 214 3.86 3.16 -6.55
C SER A 214 3.64 4.60 -6.06
N HIS A 215 4.05 4.90 -4.83
CA HIS A 215 3.96 6.23 -4.24
C HIS A 215 4.80 7.26 -4.99
N LYS A 216 6.04 6.91 -5.33
CA LYS A 216 6.94 7.77 -6.12
C LYS A 216 6.34 8.09 -7.49
N SER A 217 5.82 7.08 -8.19
CA SER A 217 5.18 7.27 -9.51
C SER A 217 3.95 8.20 -9.44
N SER A 218 3.06 8.00 -8.47
CA SER A 218 1.86 8.84 -8.31
C SER A 218 2.20 10.29 -8.00
N ASN A 219 3.20 10.54 -7.14
CA ASN A 219 3.61 11.89 -6.78
C ASN A 219 4.27 12.63 -7.95
N VAL A 220 5.11 11.93 -8.74
CA VAL A 220 5.75 12.52 -9.93
C VAL A 220 4.69 12.90 -10.97
N PHE A 221 3.71 12.03 -11.23
CA PHE A 221 2.66 12.33 -12.21
C PHE A 221 1.79 13.51 -11.79
N LYS A 222 1.37 13.57 -10.51
CA LYS A 222 0.60 14.69 -9.95
C LYS A 222 1.37 16.01 -10.03
N ARG A 223 2.67 15.98 -9.72
CA ARG A 223 3.54 17.16 -9.84
C ARG A 223 3.64 17.60 -11.29
N GLY A 224 3.86 16.68 -12.22
CA GLY A 224 3.92 16.99 -13.66
C GLY A 224 2.64 17.63 -14.19
N LEU A 225 1.47 17.09 -13.84
CA LEU A 225 0.17 17.67 -14.23
C LEU A 225 -0.03 19.07 -13.62
N ALA A 226 0.35 19.26 -12.36
CA ALA A 226 0.31 20.57 -11.72
C ALA A 226 1.28 21.56 -12.39
N MET A 227 2.47 21.12 -12.81
CA MET A 227 3.43 21.96 -13.54
C MET A 227 2.84 22.43 -14.88
N LEU A 228 2.14 21.56 -15.62
CA LEU A 228 1.45 21.97 -16.86
C LEU A 228 0.37 23.02 -16.58
N PHE A 229 -0.45 22.80 -15.54
CA PHE A 229 -1.50 23.72 -15.13
C PHE A 229 -0.95 25.09 -14.72
N PHE A 230 0.09 25.14 -13.87
CA PHE A 230 0.69 26.40 -13.45
C PHE A 230 1.51 27.07 -14.54
N GLY A 231 2.14 26.31 -15.44
CA GLY A 231 2.79 26.86 -16.63
C GLY A 231 1.79 27.60 -17.53
N PHE A 232 0.59 27.04 -17.71
CA PHE A 232 -0.50 27.71 -18.41
C PHE A 232 -0.98 28.97 -17.68
N LEU A 233 -1.20 28.91 -16.36
CA LEU A 233 -1.60 30.07 -15.54
C LEU A 233 -0.56 31.20 -15.53
N ALA A 234 0.74 30.86 -15.56
CA ALA A 234 1.83 31.84 -15.63
C ALA A 234 1.69 32.76 -16.86
N GLY A 235 1.22 32.20 -17.99
CA GLY A 235 0.94 32.96 -19.20
C GLY A 235 -0.11 34.05 -18.98
N PHE A 236 -1.22 33.73 -18.33
CA PHE A 236 -2.28 34.71 -18.02
C PHE A 236 -1.82 35.75 -17.00
N ALA A 237 -1.09 35.34 -15.97
CA ALA A 237 -0.54 36.27 -14.97
C ALA A 237 0.37 37.32 -15.63
N ARG A 238 1.17 36.90 -16.63
CA ARG A 238 2.03 37.81 -17.39
C ARG A 238 1.25 38.84 -18.21
N VAL A 239 0.17 38.43 -18.87
CA VAL A 239 -0.75 39.36 -19.55
C VAL A 239 -1.38 40.34 -18.56
N GLY A 240 -1.78 39.85 -17.38
CA GLY A 240 -2.30 40.68 -16.30
C GLY A 240 -1.34 41.79 -15.87
N ILE A 241 -0.04 41.49 -15.71
CA ILE A 241 0.99 42.51 -15.40
C ILE A 241 1.06 43.58 -16.48
N THR A 242 1.06 43.19 -17.76
CA THR A 242 1.09 44.15 -18.86
C THR A 242 -0.12 45.08 -18.84
N LEU A 243 -1.32 44.55 -18.57
CA LEU A 243 -2.53 45.34 -18.44
C LEU A 243 -2.46 46.31 -17.24
N ILE A 244 -2.01 45.83 -16.07
CA ILE A 244 -1.82 46.66 -14.88
C ILE A 244 -0.87 47.82 -15.19
N ALA A 245 0.24 47.57 -15.89
CA ALA A 245 1.18 48.61 -16.27
C ALA A 245 0.54 49.69 -17.17
N ILE A 246 -0.27 49.29 -18.15
CA ILE A 246 -1.03 50.22 -19.02
C ILE A 246 -1.99 51.07 -18.19
N PHE A 247 -2.79 50.46 -17.31
CA PHE A 247 -3.74 51.19 -16.46
C PHE A 247 -3.03 52.11 -15.46
N GLN A 248 -1.90 51.69 -14.89
CA GLN A 248 -1.09 52.53 -14.00
C GLN A 248 -0.52 53.74 -14.74
N PHE A 249 -0.04 53.55 -15.98
CA PHE A 249 0.43 54.65 -16.81
C PHE A 249 -0.67 55.67 -17.10
N ILE A 250 -1.88 55.21 -17.47
CA ILE A 250 -3.04 56.10 -17.66
C ILE A 250 -3.40 56.82 -16.36
N ALA A 251 -3.38 56.14 -15.21
CA ALA A 251 -3.68 56.77 -13.92
C ALA A 251 -2.67 57.88 -13.58
N LEU A 252 -1.39 57.67 -13.88
CA LEU A 252 -0.34 58.67 -13.73
C LEU A 252 -0.54 59.87 -14.65
N LEU A 253 -0.98 59.67 -15.89
CA LEU A 253 -1.27 60.77 -16.82
C LEU A 253 -2.42 61.66 -16.35
N ILE A 254 -3.45 61.08 -15.71
CA ILE A 254 -4.66 61.82 -15.31
C ILE A 254 -4.52 62.43 -13.91
N ASN A 255 -3.94 61.70 -12.97
CA ASN A 255 -3.97 62.04 -11.54
C ASN A 255 -2.59 62.38 -10.95
N GLU A 256 -1.51 62.25 -11.74
CA GLU A 256 -0.11 62.41 -11.32
C GLU A 256 0.30 61.49 -10.15
N LYS A 257 -0.52 60.49 -9.82
CA LYS A 257 -0.32 59.54 -8.72
C LYS A 257 -0.73 58.14 -9.16
N PRO A 258 -0.01 57.09 -8.70
CA PRO A 258 -0.35 55.72 -9.03
C PRO A 258 -1.66 55.30 -8.36
N ASN A 259 -2.36 54.36 -8.98
CA ASN A 259 -3.53 53.73 -8.40
C ASN A 259 -3.08 52.68 -7.36
N LYS A 260 -3.33 52.96 -6.07
CA LYS A 260 -2.88 52.11 -4.96
C LYS A 260 -3.43 50.67 -5.01
N PRO A 261 -4.73 50.43 -5.25
CA PRO A 261 -5.25 49.06 -5.41
C PRO A 261 -4.55 48.26 -6.53
N LEU A 262 -4.29 48.88 -7.69
CA LEU A 262 -3.57 48.22 -8.78
C LEU A 262 -2.09 47.97 -8.44
N GLN A 263 -1.49 48.82 -7.62
CA GLN A 263 -0.11 48.66 -7.15
C GLN A 263 0.01 47.45 -6.20
N GLU A 264 -0.87 47.36 -5.20
CA GLU A 264 -0.92 46.25 -4.25
C GLU A 264 -1.23 44.93 -4.96
N PHE A 265 -2.21 44.93 -5.87
CA PHE A 265 -2.53 43.75 -6.67
C PHE A 265 -1.37 43.33 -7.57
N GLY A 266 -0.67 44.27 -8.20
CA GLY A 266 0.52 43.99 -9.00
C GLY A 266 1.67 43.38 -8.18
N ALA A 267 1.88 43.85 -6.94
CA ALA A 267 2.88 43.27 -6.03
C ALA A 267 2.54 41.82 -5.66
N SER A 268 1.29 41.56 -5.29
CA SER A 268 0.78 40.19 -5.06
C SER A 268 0.93 39.29 -6.29
N LEU A 269 0.65 39.83 -7.49
CA LEU A 269 0.77 39.06 -8.75
C LEU A 269 2.23 38.70 -9.06
N ASN A 270 3.20 39.56 -8.73
CA ASN A 270 4.62 39.24 -8.85
C ASN A 270 5.05 38.12 -7.89
N ASP A 271 4.62 38.18 -6.63
CA ASP A 271 4.90 37.12 -5.65
C ASP A 271 4.25 35.79 -6.06
N TYR A 272 3.07 35.84 -6.68
CA TYR A 272 2.42 34.67 -7.26
C TYR A 272 3.21 34.05 -8.42
N ILE A 273 3.69 34.87 -9.36
CA ILE A 273 4.54 34.38 -10.47
C ILE A 273 5.86 33.80 -9.93
N PHE A 274 6.45 34.41 -8.90
CA PHE A 274 7.63 33.88 -8.25
C PHE A 274 7.37 32.49 -7.66
N GLN A 275 6.25 32.31 -6.93
CA GLN A 275 5.85 31.00 -6.39
C GLN A 275 5.61 29.96 -7.49
N ILE A 276 4.96 30.36 -8.61
CA ILE A 276 4.80 29.48 -9.77
C ILE A 276 6.18 29.05 -10.28
N ASN A 277 7.11 29.98 -10.48
CA ASN A 277 8.42 29.67 -11.00
C ASN A 277 9.19 28.73 -10.07
N GLU A 278 9.20 28.99 -8.75
CA GLU A 278 9.82 28.07 -7.79
C GLU A 278 9.23 26.64 -7.88
N PHE A 279 7.91 26.54 -8.09
CA PHE A 279 7.26 25.25 -8.25
C PHE A 279 7.62 24.56 -9.59
N LEU A 280 7.64 25.31 -10.69
CA LEU A 280 7.98 24.82 -12.03
C LEU A 280 9.47 24.43 -12.17
N THR A 281 10.37 25.08 -11.43
CA THR A 281 11.79 24.76 -11.42
C THR A 281 12.19 23.76 -10.34
N VAL A 282 11.20 23.16 -9.66
CA VAL A 282 11.43 22.12 -8.63
C VAL A 282 12.24 22.63 -7.43
N ASN A 283 12.18 23.93 -7.17
CA ASN A 283 12.79 24.55 -5.99
C ASN A 283 11.87 24.50 -4.75
N THR A 284 10.58 24.15 -4.93
CA THR A 284 9.63 23.99 -3.83
C THR A 284 8.60 22.87 -4.10
N GLU A 285 8.12 22.25 -3.02
CA GLU A 285 6.97 21.32 -3.02
C GLU A 285 5.63 22.01 -2.71
N LYS A 286 5.66 23.30 -2.34
CA LYS A 286 4.44 24.05 -2.04
C LYS A 286 3.72 24.44 -3.33
N TYR A 287 2.44 24.10 -3.43
CA TYR A 287 1.61 24.46 -4.57
C TYR A 287 1.26 25.96 -4.53
N PRO A 288 1.32 26.69 -5.66
CA PRO A 288 0.81 28.05 -5.77
C PRO A 288 -0.73 28.13 -5.66
N PHE A 289 -1.27 29.34 -5.47
CA PHE A 289 -2.71 29.62 -5.59
C PHE A 289 -3.25 29.10 -6.94
N PRO A 290 -4.44 28.47 -7.02
CA PRO A 290 -5.52 28.40 -6.03
C PRO A 290 -5.39 27.25 -5.02
N LEU A 291 -4.31 26.47 -5.09
CA LEU A 291 -4.11 25.33 -4.20
C LEU A 291 -3.43 25.72 -2.86
N SER A 292 -2.99 26.97 -2.76
CA SER A 292 -2.58 27.64 -1.51
C SER A 292 -3.21 29.02 -1.40
N SER A 293 -2.95 29.72 -0.30
CA SER A 293 -3.40 31.09 -0.07
C SER A 293 -2.83 32.04 -1.12
N TRP A 294 -3.68 32.96 -1.61
CA TRP A 294 -3.22 34.07 -2.46
C TRP A 294 -2.11 34.85 -1.76
N PRO A 295 -0.97 35.13 -2.42
CA PRO A 295 0.09 35.90 -1.81
C PRO A 295 -0.39 37.33 -1.54
N THR A 296 -0.53 37.67 -0.27
CA THR A 296 -0.62 39.07 0.16
C THR A 296 0.77 39.66 0.09
N ALA A 297 0.93 40.79 -0.61
CA ALA A 297 2.18 41.54 -0.62
C ALA A 297 2.64 41.75 0.82
N SER A 298 3.60 40.95 1.29
CA SER A 298 4.22 41.15 2.59
C SER A 298 4.85 42.53 2.56
N ASN A 299 4.60 43.37 3.57
CA ASN A 299 5.18 44.71 3.80
C ASN A 299 6.61 44.86 3.26
N ARG A 300 6.75 45.10 1.96
CA ARG A 300 7.93 45.72 1.38
C ARG A 300 7.62 47.19 1.45
N HIS A 301 8.00 47.80 2.57
CA HIS A 301 8.12 49.24 2.64
C HIS A 301 9.05 49.64 1.49
N PHE A 302 8.49 50.26 0.46
CA PHE A 302 9.28 51.04 -0.48
C PHE A 302 9.77 52.24 0.33
N GLU A 303 11.03 52.19 0.79
CA GLU A 303 11.78 53.39 1.17
C GLU A 303 12.01 54.29 -0.06
#